data_AF-A0A061RY93-F1
#
_entry.id   AF-A0A061RY93-F1
#
_cell.length_a   1.000
_cell.length_b   1.000
_cell.length_c   1.000
_cell.angle_alpha   90.00
_cell.angle_beta   90.00
_cell.angle_gamma   90.00
#
_symmetry.space_group_name_H-M   'P 1'
#
loop_
_entity.id
_entity.type
_entity.pdbx_description
1 polymer ?
#
loop_
_entity_poly.entity_id
_entity_poly.type
_entity_poly.pdbx_seq_one_letter_code
_entity_poly.pdbx_strand_id
1 'polypeptide(L)'
;LLALLGNVVGKNQCPVPSIVLPYYRVVSPLGVVPEPVEGCYPLVPLGYSYNALEPFKDRVTMSYHHGRLWADETNALNKYLRELGACYDIIQILAAPAGSPITKSPLYEELKYYGGAFVNHALWFDEIGPQ
;
A
#
# COMPACT_ATOMS: atom_id res chain seq x y z
N LEU A 1 -20.68 -4.36 -30.39
CA LEU A 1 -19.91 -5.53 -29.90
C LEU A 1 -18.42 -5.22 -30.09
N LEU A 2 -17.76 -4.64 -29.09
CA LEU A 2 -16.29 -4.43 -29.10
C LEU A 2 -15.81 -4.67 -27.68
N ALA A 3 -15.19 -5.83 -27.49
CA ALA A 3 -14.67 -6.30 -26.22
C ALA A 3 -13.33 -5.60 -25.94
N LEU A 4 -13.32 -4.69 -24.97
CA LEU A 4 -12.10 -4.28 -24.27
C LEU A 4 -11.76 -5.40 -23.29
N LEU A 5 -11.00 -6.38 -23.78
CA LEU A 5 -10.34 -7.36 -22.93
C LEU A 5 -9.19 -6.64 -22.20
N GLY A 6 -9.51 -6.09 -21.03
CA GLY A 6 -8.49 -5.75 -20.05
C GLY A 6 -7.72 -7.01 -19.68
N ASN A 7 -6.40 -6.97 -19.81
CA ASN A 7 -5.52 -8.06 -19.39
C ASN A 7 -5.75 -8.36 -17.91
N VAL A 8 -6.53 -9.39 -17.62
CA VAL A 8 -6.55 -10.04 -16.32
C VAL A 8 -5.21 -10.75 -16.23
N VAL A 9 -4.29 -10.18 -15.47
CA VAL A 9 -3.04 -10.87 -15.10
C VAL A 9 -3.45 -12.17 -14.41
N GLY A 10 -3.03 -13.30 -14.98
CA GLY A 10 -3.46 -14.62 -14.55
C GLY A 10 -3.15 -14.89 -13.08
N LYS A 11 -3.94 -15.75 -12.45
CA LYS A 11 -3.92 -16.12 -11.01
C LYS A 11 -2.54 -16.50 -10.41
N ASN A 12 -1.52 -16.71 -11.25
CA ASN A 12 -0.17 -17.14 -10.87
C ASN A 12 0.94 -16.20 -11.36
N GLN A 13 0.62 -14.99 -11.83
CA GLN A 13 1.59 -14.02 -12.34
C GLN A 13 1.42 -12.67 -11.65
N CYS A 14 1.30 -12.67 -10.32
CA CYS A 14 1.84 -11.52 -9.63
C CYS A 14 3.36 -11.68 -9.75
N PRO A 15 4.09 -10.76 -10.41
CA PRO A 15 5.48 -10.61 -10.07
C PRO A 15 5.44 -10.11 -8.63
N VAL A 16 5.37 -11.04 -7.67
CA VAL A 16 5.89 -10.77 -6.35
C VAL A 16 7.37 -10.56 -6.67
N PRO A 17 7.92 -9.34 -6.58
CA PRO A 17 9.33 -9.29 -6.29
C PRO A 17 9.39 -10.06 -4.97
N SER A 18 9.97 -11.25 -4.97
CA SER A 18 10.47 -11.89 -3.75
C SER A 18 11.65 -11.06 -3.23
N ILE A 19 11.42 -9.75 -3.09
CA ILE A 19 12.16 -8.92 -2.19
C ILE A 19 11.50 -9.22 -0.85
N VAL A 20 11.92 -10.34 -0.26
CA VAL A 20 12.05 -10.39 1.19
C VAL A 20 12.95 -9.22 1.51
N LEU A 21 12.37 -8.03 1.73
CA LEU A 21 13.14 -6.86 2.15
C LEU A 21 13.73 -7.28 3.49
N PRO A 22 15.06 -7.49 3.57
CA PRO A 22 15.65 -7.89 4.82
C PRO A 22 15.42 -6.71 5.76
N TYR A 23 14.58 -6.94 6.75
CA TYR A 23 14.71 -6.27 8.03
C TYR A 23 14.45 -4.75 8.00
N TYR A 24 13.18 -4.36 8.07
CA TYR A 24 12.84 -3.24 8.94
C TYR A 24 12.36 -3.81 10.28
N ARG A 25 13.30 -4.28 11.11
CA ARG A 25 13.15 -4.01 12.55
C ARG A 25 13.38 -2.51 12.77
N VAL A 26 12.49 -1.70 12.21
CA VAL A 26 12.15 -0.46 12.89
C VAL A 26 11.33 -0.95 14.06
N VAL A 27 12.00 -1.26 15.16
CA VAL A 27 11.32 -1.29 16.45
C VAL A 27 10.66 0.07 16.52
N SER A 28 9.33 0.10 16.37
CA SER A 28 8.59 1.30 16.69
C SER A 28 9.12 1.77 18.05
N PRO A 29 9.32 3.09 18.26
CA PRO A 29 9.64 3.59 19.60
C PRO A 29 8.62 3.14 20.66
N LEU A 30 7.44 2.65 20.23
CA LEU A 30 6.38 2.07 21.05
C LEU A 30 6.49 0.54 21.27
N GLY A 31 7.54 -0.13 20.78
CA GLY A 31 7.70 -1.59 20.89
C GLY A 31 6.76 -2.41 20.00
N VAL A 32 5.96 -1.75 19.16
CA VAL A 32 5.03 -2.39 18.24
C VAL A 32 5.77 -2.75 16.95
N VAL A 33 5.96 -4.05 16.71
CA VAL A 33 6.50 -4.55 15.43
C VAL A 33 5.37 -4.54 14.40
N PRO A 34 5.50 -3.84 13.27
CA PRO A 34 4.53 -3.93 12.18
C PRO A 34 4.54 -5.35 11.61
N GLU A 35 3.37 -5.87 11.25
CA GLU A 35 3.31 -7.11 10.47
C GLU A 35 4.05 -6.89 9.14
N PRO A 36 4.87 -7.85 8.67
CA PRO A 36 5.58 -7.72 7.40
C PRO A 36 4.57 -7.46 6.27
N VAL A 37 4.90 -6.50 5.40
CA VAL A 37 4.05 -6.21 4.25
C VAL A 37 4.26 -7.25 3.16
N GLU A 38 3.28 -8.14 3.00
CA GLU A 38 3.27 -9.18 1.99
C GLU A 38 2.05 -9.05 1.07
N GLY A 39 2.26 -9.07 -0.25
CA GLY A 39 1.17 -9.08 -1.23
C GLY A 39 1.49 -8.32 -2.51
N CYS A 40 0.43 -7.78 -3.13
CA CYS A 40 0.48 -7.06 -4.40
C CYS A 40 1.26 -5.74 -4.32
N TYR A 41 1.21 -5.10 -3.15
CA TYR A 41 1.81 -3.78 -2.89
C TYR A 41 2.85 -3.88 -1.76
N PRO A 42 4.07 -3.37 -1.95
CA PRO A 42 5.04 -3.24 -0.87
C PRO A 42 4.80 -1.96 -0.06
N LEU A 43 5.31 -1.90 1.17
CA LEU A 43 5.52 -0.61 1.84
C LEU A 43 6.67 0.10 1.14
N VAL A 44 6.43 1.30 0.60
CA VAL A 44 7.46 2.08 -0.09
C VAL A 44 8.42 2.66 0.96
N PRO A 45 9.74 2.47 0.83
CA PRO A 45 10.70 3.00 1.81
C PRO A 45 10.76 4.53 1.76
N LEU A 46 10.94 5.17 2.91
CA LEU A 46 11.26 6.60 2.97
C LEU A 46 12.63 6.90 2.34
N GLY A 47 12.70 8.01 1.60
CA GLY A 47 13.96 8.54 1.04
C GLY A 47 14.86 9.25 2.06
N TYR A 48 14.45 9.32 3.33
CA TYR A 48 15.13 10.04 4.41
C TYR A 48 14.90 9.38 5.77
N SER A 49 15.69 9.76 6.78
CA SER A 49 15.55 9.22 8.14
C SER A 49 14.31 9.75 8.85
N TYR A 50 13.77 9.00 9.83
CA TYR A 50 12.55 9.43 10.56
C TYR A 50 12.67 10.77 11.29
N ASN A 51 13.88 11.22 11.63
CA ASN A 51 14.12 12.50 12.27
C ASN A 51 14.51 13.62 11.27
N ALA A 52 14.53 13.35 9.96
CA ALA A 52 14.97 14.32 8.95
C ALA A 52 14.06 15.56 8.84
N LEU A 53 12.84 15.49 9.37
CA LEU A 53 11.85 16.56 9.32
C LEU A 53 11.74 17.36 10.63
N GLU A 54 12.62 17.09 11.60
CA GLU A 54 12.71 17.90 12.81
C GLU A 54 13.19 19.33 12.50
N PRO A 55 12.71 20.36 13.22
CA PRO A 55 11.81 20.29 14.38
C PRO A 55 10.31 20.26 14.01
N PHE A 56 9.96 20.24 12.72
CA PHE A 56 8.57 20.40 12.27
C PHE A 56 7.74 19.12 12.37
N LYS A 57 8.38 17.96 12.27
CA LYS A 57 7.79 16.63 12.50
C LYS A 57 8.79 15.79 13.27
N ASP A 58 8.41 15.34 14.45
CA ASP A 58 9.29 14.58 15.32
C ASP A 58 9.46 13.14 14.83
N ARG A 59 10.56 12.52 15.25
CA ARG A 59 10.89 11.13 14.91
C ARG A 59 9.78 10.13 15.24
N VAL A 60 9.11 10.28 16.37
CA VAL A 60 8.09 9.31 16.84
C VAL A 60 6.88 9.37 15.92
N THR A 61 6.42 10.57 15.56
CA THR A 61 5.34 10.77 14.59
C THR A 61 5.70 10.12 13.25
N MET A 62 6.89 10.38 12.71
CA MET A 62 7.29 9.83 11.41
C MET A 62 7.45 8.30 11.44
N SER A 63 8.03 7.75 12.51
CA SER A 63 8.12 6.29 12.71
C SER A 63 6.75 5.63 12.81
N TYR A 64 5.79 6.25 13.47
CA TYR A 64 4.44 5.71 13.59
C TYR A 64 3.65 5.84 12.28
N HIS A 65 3.70 7.00 11.64
CA HIS A 65 2.91 7.29 10.44
C HIS A 65 3.32 6.40 9.26
N HIS A 66 4.62 6.32 8.96
CA HIS A 66 5.11 5.44 7.91
C HIS A 66 5.22 3.98 8.37
N GLY A 67 5.92 3.75 9.49
CA GLY A 67 6.31 2.41 9.90
C GLY A 67 5.17 1.56 10.45
N ARG A 68 4.09 2.17 10.95
CA ARG A 68 2.93 1.44 11.49
C ARG A 68 1.65 1.71 10.73
N LEU A 69 1.20 2.96 10.66
CA LEU A 69 -0.11 3.29 10.08
C LEU A 69 -0.16 2.91 8.59
N TRP A 70 0.77 3.41 7.79
CA TRP A 70 0.79 3.10 6.37
C TRP A 70 1.10 1.63 6.08
N ALA A 71 1.93 0.99 6.91
CA ALA A 71 2.19 -0.46 6.84
C ALA A 71 0.92 -1.29 7.07
N ASP A 72 0.14 -0.98 8.11
CA ASP A 72 -1.11 -1.66 8.45
C ASP A 72 -2.16 -1.47 7.33
N GLU A 73 -2.28 -0.26 6.78
CA GLU A 73 -3.17 0.03 5.64
C GLU A 73 -2.76 -0.71 4.36
N THR A 74 -1.45 -0.80 4.08
CA THR A 74 -0.93 -1.55 2.94
C THR A 74 -1.19 -3.05 3.11
N ASN A 75 -1.06 -3.57 4.34
CA ASN A 75 -1.43 -4.94 4.67
C ASN A 75 -2.91 -5.21 4.49
N ALA A 76 -3.78 -4.27 4.88
CA ALA A 76 -5.21 -4.38 4.65
C ALA A 76 -5.54 -4.41 3.15
N LEU A 77 -4.96 -3.52 2.35
CA LEU A 77 -5.11 -3.54 0.89
C LEU A 77 -4.74 -4.91 0.31
N ASN A 78 -3.56 -5.42 0.66
CA ASN A 78 -3.07 -6.72 0.21
C ASN A 78 -3.97 -7.88 0.65
N LYS A 79 -4.52 -7.82 1.87
CA LYS A 79 -5.50 -8.80 2.36
C LYS A 79 -6.72 -8.86 1.45
N TYR A 80 -7.33 -7.73 1.12
CA TYR A 80 -8.53 -7.71 0.28
C TYR A 80 -8.25 -8.12 -1.17
N LEU A 81 -7.07 -7.81 -1.71
CA LEU A 81 -6.67 -8.28 -3.04
C LEU A 81 -6.48 -9.81 -3.07
N ARG A 82 -5.93 -10.38 -1.99
CA ARG A 82 -5.87 -11.85 -1.83
C ARG A 82 -7.25 -12.47 -1.72
N GLU A 83 -8.15 -11.89 -0.93
CA GLU A 83 -9.54 -12.36 -0.81
C GLU A 83 -10.30 -12.27 -2.14
N LEU A 84 -10.03 -11.23 -2.93
CA LEU A 84 -10.54 -11.09 -4.30
C LEU A 84 -9.91 -12.11 -5.28
N GLY A 85 -8.77 -12.69 -4.92
CA GLY A 85 -8.03 -13.67 -5.72
C GLY A 85 -7.29 -13.07 -6.91
N ALA A 86 -6.98 -11.77 -6.87
CA ALA A 86 -6.29 -11.06 -7.94
C ALA A 86 -5.56 -9.81 -7.43
N CYS A 87 -4.39 -9.52 -8.00
CA CYS A 87 -3.77 -8.21 -7.90
C CYS A 87 -4.28 -7.33 -9.04
N TYR A 88 -4.78 -6.15 -8.69
CA TYR A 88 -5.16 -5.11 -9.64
C TYR A 88 -4.16 -3.96 -9.54
N ASP A 89 -3.92 -3.27 -10.65
CA ASP A 89 -3.22 -1.99 -10.63
C ASP A 89 -4.02 -0.97 -9.80
N ILE A 90 -3.32 -0.06 -9.12
CA ILE A 90 -3.95 0.80 -8.12
C ILE A 90 -4.94 1.77 -8.76
N ILE A 91 -4.67 2.21 -9.99
CA ILE A 91 -5.56 3.06 -10.77
C ILE A 91 -6.76 2.25 -11.25
N GLN A 92 -6.59 0.97 -11.58
CA GLN A 92 -7.73 0.10 -11.91
C GLN A 92 -8.70 -0.07 -10.73
N ILE A 93 -8.20 -0.01 -9.49
CA ILE A 93 -9.03 -0.02 -8.29
C ILE A 93 -9.73 1.33 -8.12
N LEU A 94 -8.96 2.43 -8.13
CA LEU A 94 -9.45 3.76 -7.77
C LEU A 94 -10.32 4.42 -8.84
N ALA A 95 -10.07 4.12 -10.11
CA ALA A 95 -10.80 4.63 -11.27
C ALA A 95 -11.66 3.54 -11.93
N ALA A 96 -12.04 2.50 -11.17
CA ALA A 96 -12.82 1.39 -11.69
C ALA A 96 -14.16 1.86 -12.30
N PRO A 97 -14.48 1.51 -13.56
CA PRO A 97 -15.75 1.86 -14.16
C PRO A 97 -16.92 1.19 -13.42
N ALA A 98 -18.03 1.92 -13.28
CA ALA A 98 -19.25 1.37 -12.69
C ALA A 98 -19.70 0.10 -13.43
N GLY A 99 -19.97 -0.96 -12.67
CA GLY A 99 -20.41 -2.25 -13.21
C GLY A 99 -19.29 -3.17 -13.67
N SER A 100 -18.03 -2.76 -13.58
CA SER A 100 -16.86 -3.64 -13.74
C SER A 100 -16.82 -4.73 -12.66
N PRO A 101 -16.11 -5.85 -12.88
CA PRO A 101 -16.01 -6.94 -11.90
C PRO A 101 -15.57 -6.47 -10.51
N ILE A 102 -14.60 -5.55 -10.44
CA ILE A 102 -14.11 -5.03 -9.17
C ILE A 102 -15.17 -4.18 -8.44
N THR A 103 -15.89 -3.31 -9.14
CA THR A 103 -16.97 -2.50 -8.52
C THR A 103 -18.19 -3.31 -8.08
N LYS A 104 -18.34 -4.55 -8.58
CA LYS A 104 -19.39 -5.48 -8.17
C LYS A 104 -18.97 -6.36 -6.99
N SER A 105 -17.69 -6.34 -6.63
CA SER A 105 -17.19 -7.07 -5.47
C SER A 105 -17.74 -6.47 -4.18
N PRO A 106 -18.13 -7.29 -3.18
CA PRO A 106 -18.46 -6.77 -1.85
C PRO A 106 -17.25 -6.12 -1.16
N LEU A 107 -16.02 -6.35 -1.64
CA LEU A 107 -14.78 -5.78 -1.10
C LEU A 107 -14.41 -4.43 -1.72
N TYR A 108 -15.24 -3.88 -2.62
CA TYR A 108 -14.84 -2.71 -3.42
C TYR A 108 -14.59 -1.47 -2.57
N GLU A 109 -15.42 -1.23 -1.54
CA GLU A 109 -15.26 -0.05 -0.69
C GLU A 109 -13.97 -0.13 0.14
N GLU A 110 -13.63 -1.31 0.65
CA GLU A 110 -12.37 -1.55 1.36
C GLU A 110 -11.17 -1.41 0.42
N LEU A 111 -11.24 -1.98 -0.79
CA LEU A 111 -10.19 -1.85 -1.79
C LEU A 111 -9.96 -0.39 -2.19
N LYS A 112 -11.03 0.38 -2.37
CA LYS A 112 -10.95 1.81 -2.68
C LYS A 112 -10.42 2.61 -1.50
N TYR A 113 -10.85 2.31 -0.28
CA TYR A 113 -10.39 2.98 0.94
C TYR A 113 -8.90 2.77 1.17
N TYR A 114 -8.44 1.52 1.27
CA TYR A 114 -7.03 1.21 1.52
C TYR A 114 -6.15 1.48 0.30
N GLY A 115 -6.70 1.35 -0.92
CA GLY A 115 -6.00 1.75 -2.14
C GLY A 115 -5.75 3.26 -2.19
N GLY A 116 -6.73 4.06 -1.76
CA GLY A 116 -6.60 5.51 -1.66
C GLY A 116 -5.60 5.90 -0.57
N ALA A 117 -5.66 5.23 0.59
CA ALA A 117 -4.68 5.42 1.67
C ALA A 117 -3.25 5.10 1.21
N PHE A 118 -3.06 4.03 0.45
CA PHE A 118 -1.76 3.65 -0.11
C PHE A 118 -1.18 4.77 -1.00
N VAL A 119 -1.97 5.28 -1.95
CA VAL A 119 -1.53 6.34 -2.89
C VAL A 119 -1.32 7.67 -2.17
N ASN A 120 -2.24 8.07 -1.29
CA ASN A 120 -2.14 9.35 -0.59
C ASN A 120 -0.89 9.43 0.29
N HIS A 121 -0.56 8.35 1.00
CA HIS A 121 0.67 8.30 1.80
C HIS A 121 1.92 8.25 0.91
N ALA A 122 1.91 7.49 -0.19
CA ALA A 122 3.01 7.48 -1.14
C ALA A 122 3.33 8.90 -1.64
N LEU A 123 2.31 9.65 -2.06
CA LEU A 123 2.46 11.03 -2.49
C LEU A 123 2.93 11.94 -1.35
N TRP A 124 2.34 11.81 -0.16
CA TRP A 124 2.71 12.66 0.98
C TRP A 124 4.18 12.51 1.39
N PHE A 125 4.69 11.28 1.44
CA PHE A 125 6.09 11.01 1.79
C PHE A 125 7.09 11.36 0.68
N ASP A 126 6.65 11.41 -0.58
CA ASP A 126 7.49 11.86 -1.71
C ASP A 126 7.61 13.39 -1.76
N GLU A 127 6.53 14.10 -1.44
CA GLU A 127 6.45 15.56 -1.50
C GLU A 127 7.04 16.27 -0.27
N ILE A 128 7.12 15.59 0.87
CA ILE A 128 7.80 16.13 2.05
C ILE A 128 9.25 15.64 2.09
N GLY A 129 10.16 16.50 2.49
CA GLY A 129 11.55 16.15 2.66
C GLY A 129 12.27 17.11 3.60
N PRO A 130 13.50 16.76 4.03
CA PRO A 130 14.36 17.70 4.71
C PRO A 130 14.58 18.94 3.83
N GLN A 131 14.54 20.13 4.42
CA GLN A 131 14.87 21.40 3.76
C GLN A 131 16.37 21.67 3.78
#